data_AF-A0A0P7WP33-F1
#
_entry.id   AF-A0A0P7WP33-F1
#
_cell.length_a   1.000
_cell.length_b   1.000
_cell.length_c   1.000
_cell.angle_alpha   90.00
_cell.angle_beta   90.00
_cell.angle_gamma   90.00
#
_symmetry.space_group_name_H-M   'P 1'
#
loop_
_entity.id
_entity.type
_entity.pdbx_description
1 polymer ?
#
loop_
_entity_poly.entity_id
_entity_poly.type
_entity_poly.pdbx_seq_one_letter_code
_entity_poly.pdbx_strand_id
1 'polypeptide(L)'
;MLADPAPDVEILDFNERGTVLAVRPYCHTDHYWQVFFDTNKLIAFTFGEAGYSPPFTIEQKKPDEAGPGAIAGDMLTVRIEP
;
A
#
# COMPACT_ATOMS: atom_id res chain seq x y z
N MET A 1 9.08 13.77 23.73
CA MET A 1 10.29 13.06 24.19
C MET A 1 10.47 11.89 23.24
N LEU A 2 11.58 11.83 22.51
CA LEU A 2 11.87 10.69 21.62
C LEU A 2 12.11 9.49 22.55
N ALA A 3 11.30 8.44 22.45
CA ALA A 3 11.54 7.22 23.20
C ALA A 3 12.89 6.68 22.73
N ASP A 4 13.82 6.53 23.67
CA ASP A 4 15.15 5.96 23.40
C ASP A 4 15.04 4.46 23.67
N PRO A 5 15.36 3.57 22.72
CA PRO A 5 15.91 3.84 21.39
C PRO A 5 14.89 4.30 20.35
N ALA A 6 15.36 5.14 19.41
CA ALA A 6 14.59 5.54 18.24
C ALA A 6 14.17 4.31 17.40
N PRO A 7 13.02 4.36 16.71
CA PRO A 7 12.60 3.28 15.83
C PRO A 7 13.54 3.15 14.62
N ASP A 8 13.86 1.91 14.25
CA ASP A 8 14.63 1.63 13.03
C ASP A 8 13.70 1.59 11.81
N VAL A 9 14.14 2.18 10.70
CA VAL A 9 13.45 2.14 9.41
C VAL A 9 14.43 1.71 8.32
N GLU A 10 14.18 0.57 7.71
CA GLU A 10 15.06 -0.03 6.71
C GLU A 10 14.28 -0.44 5.46
N ILE A 11 14.97 -0.52 4.31
CA ILE A 11 14.41 -1.09 3.09
C ILE A 11 14.63 -2.61 3.12
N LEU A 12 13.54 -3.37 3.14
CA LEU A 12 13.60 -4.83 3.17
C LEU A 12 13.85 -5.40 1.76
N ASP A 13 13.12 -4.90 0.76
CA ASP A 13 13.19 -5.39 -0.62
C ASP A 13 12.58 -4.38 -1.59
N PHE A 14 12.81 -4.60 -2.89
CA PHE A 14 12.09 -3.93 -3.98
C PHE A 14 11.29 -4.96 -4.76
N ASN A 15 9.98 -4.77 -4.86
CA ASN A 15 9.10 -5.64 -5.65
C ASN A 15 8.38 -4.86 -6.75
N GLU A 16 7.57 -5.56 -7.55
CA GLU A 16 6.79 -4.97 -8.66
C GLU A 16 5.82 -3.86 -8.23
N ARG A 17 5.50 -3.79 -6.93
CA ARG A 17 4.58 -2.81 -6.32
C ARG A 17 5.34 -1.67 -5.63
N GLY A 18 6.67 -1.71 -5.63
CA GLY A 18 7.55 -0.67 -5.07
C GLY A 18 8.44 -1.16 -3.92
N THR A 19 8.97 -0.20 -3.18
CA THR A 19 9.88 -0.44 -2.04
C THR A 19 9.11 -0.97 -0.84
N VAL A 20 9.59 -2.09 -0.28
CA VAL A 20 9.07 -2.66 0.96
C VAL A 20 9.86 -2.09 2.14
N LEU A 21 9.20 -1.38 3.03
CA LEU A 21 9.81 -0.76 4.20
C LEU A 21 9.56 -1.59 5.46
N ALA A 22 10.62 -1.84 6.23
CA ALA A 22 10.56 -2.45 7.55
C ALA A 22 10.69 -1.36 8.61
N VAL A 23 9.60 -1.12 9.35
CA VAL A 23 9.57 -0.17 10.48
C VAL A 23 9.52 -0.96 11.78
N ARG A 24 10.51 -0.76 12.66
CA ARG A 24 10.67 -1.52 13.91
C ARG A 24 10.64 -0.56 15.12
N PRO A 25 9.45 -0.27 15.67
CA PRO A 25 9.33 0.49 16.91
C PRO A 25 9.63 -0.37 18.14
N TYR A 26 10.31 0.22 19.12
CA TYR A 26 10.60 -0.41 20.40
C TYR A 26 9.59 0.02 21.45
N CYS A 27 8.95 -0.93 22.11
CA CYS A 27 8.02 -0.65 23.21
C CYS A 27 7.97 -1.83 24.20
N HIS A 28 7.44 -1.57 25.40
CA HIS A 28 7.17 -2.62 26.37
C HIS A 28 6.01 -3.51 25.89
N THR A 29 6.06 -4.81 26.22
CA THR A 29 5.09 -5.82 25.77
C THR A 29 3.64 -5.45 26.07
N ASP A 30 3.39 -4.78 27.19
CA ASP A 30 2.04 -4.32 27.58
C ASP A 30 1.40 -3.36 26.56
N HIS A 31 2.23 -2.65 25.79
CA HIS A 31 1.79 -1.68 24.79
C HIS A 31 1.95 -2.18 23.36
N TYR A 32 2.41 -3.42 23.16
CA TYR A 32 2.76 -3.97 21.85
C TYR A 32 1.64 -3.78 20.82
N TRP A 33 0.43 -4.23 21.16
CA TRP A 33 -0.70 -4.16 20.24
C TRP A 33 -1.10 -2.72 19.90
N GLN A 34 -1.08 -1.82 20.88
CA GLN A 34 -1.39 -0.42 20.65
C GLN A 34 -0.36 0.21 19.70
N VAL A 35 0.93 0.05 20.00
CA VAL A 35 2.02 0.60 19.18
C VAL A 35 1.99 0.03 17.77
N PHE A 36 1.71 -1.26 17.60
CA PHE A 36 1.58 -1.88 16.29
C PHE A 36 0.47 -1.23 15.45
N PHE A 37 -0.74 -1.09 15.99
CA PHE A 37 -1.85 -0.50 15.24
C PHE A 37 -1.66 0.99 14.97
N ASP A 38 -1.17 1.73 15.96
CA ASP A 38 -0.93 3.18 15.82
C ASP A 38 0.18 3.45 14.79
N THR A 39 1.25 2.64 14.79
CA THR A 39 2.33 2.76 13.81
C THR A 39 1.82 2.49 12.38
N ASN A 40 1.03 1.43 12.17
CA ASN A 40 0.47 1.15 10.85
C ASN A 40 -0.47 2.26 10.35
N LYS A 41 -1.29 2.84 11.23
CA LYS A 41 -2.16 3.98 10.89
C LYS A 41 -1.34 5.21 10.53
N LEU A 42 -0.28 5.50 11.30
CA LEU A 42 0.60 6.63 11.05
C LEU A 42 1.29 6.49 9.69
N ILE A 43 1.80 5.30 9.38
CA ILE A 43 2.41 4.98 8.08
C ILE A 43 1.44 5.21 6.93
N ALA A 44 0.21 4.69 7.04
CA ALA A 44 -0.80 4.87 5.99
C ALA A 44 -1.19 6.35 5.81
N PHE A 45 -1.32 7.09 6.91
CA PHE A 45 -1.65 8.51 6.88
C PHE A 45 -0.54 9.35 6.25
N THR A 46 0.71 9.18 6.70
CA THR A 46 1.84 9.97 6.19
C THR A 46 2.12 9.69 4.72
N PHE A 47 2.05 8.43 4.28
CA PHE A 47 2.20 8.10 2.87
C PHE A 47 1.02 8.60 2.02
N GLY A 48 -0.20 8.57 2.58
CA GLY A 48 -1.37 9.16 1.94
C GLY A 48 -1.22 10.68 1.73
N GLU A 49 -0.77 11.42 2.74
CA GLU A 49 -0.51 12.87 2.63
C GLU A 49 0.62 13.19 1.64
N ALA A 50 1.65 12.34 1.57
CA ALA A 50 2.74 12.47 0.61
C ALA A 50 2.36 12.05 -0.83
N GLY A 51 1.12 11.59 -1.05
CA GLY A 51 0.62 11.21 -2.39
C GLY A 51 1.04 9.81 -2.85
N TYR A 52 1.56 8.98 -1.96
CA TYR A 52 1.85 7.58 -2.26
C TYR A 52 0.58 6.74 -2.09
N SER A 53 -0.02 6.34 -3.21
CA SER A 53 -1.19 5.45 -3.18
C SER A 53 -0.84 4.09 -2.60
N PRO A 54 -1.72 3.48 -1.78
CA PRO A 54 -1.50 2.15 -1.26
C PRO A 54 -1.40 1.15 -2.42
N PRO A 55 -0.54 0.13 -2.29
CA PRO A 55 -0.43 -0.88 -3.33
C PRO A 55 -1.76 -1.65 -3.40
N PHE A 56 -2.48 -1.53 -4.52
CA PHE A 56 -3.67 -2.31 -4.85
C PHE A 56 -3.32 -3.41 -5.85
N THR A 57 -4.07 -4.52 -5.85
CA THR A 57 -3.96 -5.57 -6.86
C THR A 57 -5.06 -5.31 -7.87
N ILE A 58 -4.70 -4.95 -9.11
CA ILE A 58 -5.67 -4.96 -10.21
C ILE A 58 -5.75 -6.40 -10.71
N GLU A 59 -6.87 -7.07 -10.46
CA GLU A 59 -7.18 -8.30 -11.18
C GLU A 59 -7.41 -7.93 -12.65
N GLN A 60 -6.38 -8.14 -13.48
CA GLN A 60 -6.50 -8.01 -14.93
C GLN A 60 -7.39 -9.16 -15.41
N LYS A 61 -8.70 -8.91 -15.59
CA LYS A 61 -9.54 -9.86 -16.31
C LYS A 61 -8.95 -9.98 -17.72
N LYS A 62 -8.33 -11.12 -18.01
CA LYS A 62 -7.91 -11.48 -19.37
C LYS A 62 -9.12 -11.27 -20.27
N PRO A 63 -9.03 -10.49 -21.37
CA PRO A 63 -10.17 -10.31 -22.24
C PRO A 63 -10.61 -11.71 -22.68
N ASP A 64 -11.85 -12.08 -22.35
CA ASP A 64 -12.47 -13.31 -22.85
C ASP A 64 -12.22 -13.31 -24.36
N GLU A 65 -11.71 -14.43 -24.88
CA GLU A 65 -11.42 -14.63 -26.30
C GLU A 65 -12.63 -14.14 -27.10
N ALA A 66 -12.46 -12.99 -27.76
CA ALA A 66 -13.55 -12.29 -28.40
C ALA A 66 -14.13 -13.19 -29.48
N GLY A 67 -15.36 -13.67 -29.25
CA GLY A 67 -16.21 -14.15 -30.32
C GLY A 67 -16.29 -13.08 -31.42
N PRO A 68 -16.37 -13.48 -32.70
CA PRO A 68 -16.11 -12.58 -33.82
C PRO A 68 -17.17 -11.46 -33.86
N GLY A 69 -16.79 -10.23 -33.53
CA GLY A 69 -17.70 -9.08 -33.70
C GLY A 69 -17.42 -7.76 -32.98
N ALA A 70 -16.34 -7.59 -32.21
CA ALA A 70 -16.09 -6.31 -31.51
C ALA A 70 -15.11 -5.41 -32.27
N ILE A 71 -15.62 -4.31 -32.82
CA ILE A 71 -14.88 -3.26 -33.51
C ILE A 71 -13.97 -2.48 -32.55
N ALA A 72 -12.75 -2.20 -33.00
CA ALA A 72 -11.75 -1.41 -32.32
C ALA A 72 -12.25 0.01 -32.03
N GLY A 73 -12.20 0.42 -30.76
CA GLY A 73 -12.69 1.72 -30.30
C GLY A 73 -12.54 1.88 -28.80
N ASP A 74 -11.30 1.75 -28.36
CA ASP A 74 -10.74 1.95 -27.03
C ASP A 74 -11.25 3.22 -26.32
N MET A 75 -11.93 3.06 -25.17
CA MET A 75 -11.90 4.00 -24.06
C MET A 75 -12.53 3.33 -22.83
N LEU A 76 -11.68 2.65 -22.05
CA LEU A 76 -12.01 2.13 -20.72
C LEU A 76 -12.46 3.31 -19.83
N THR A 77 -13.77 3.55 -19.77
CA THR A 77 -14.38 4.46 -18.80
C THR A 77 -14.34 3.76 -17.45
N VAL A 78 -13.24 3.94 -16.71
CA VAL A 78 -13.22 3.63 -15.28
C VAL A 78 -14.08 4.67 -14.59
N ARG A 79 -15.37 4.34 -14.43
CA ARG A 79 -16.30 5.09 -13.59
C ARG A 79 -15.89 4.85 -12.14
N ILE A 80 -15.09 5.77 -11.59
CA ILE A 80 -14.91 5.87 -10.15
C ILE A 80 -16.23 6.40 -9.59
N GLU A 81 -16.98 5.53 -8.91
CA GLU A 81 -18.13 5.94 -8.10
C GLU A 81 -17.62 6.50 -6.76
N PRO A 82 -18.35 7.44 -6.14
CA PRO A 82 -17.86 8.24 -5.00
C PRO A 82 -17.56 7.43 -3.75
#